data_AF-A0A7D4HRS7-F1
#
_entry.id   AF-A0A7D4HRS7-F1
#
_cell.length_a   1.000
_cell.length_b   1.000
_cell.length_c   1.000
_cell.angle_alpha   90.00
_cell.angle_beta   90.00
_cell.angle_gamma   90.00
#
_symmetry.space_group_name_H-M   'P 1'
#
loop_
_entity.id
_entity.type
_entity.pdbx_description
1 polymer ?
#
loop_
_entity_poly.entity_id
_entity_poly.type
_entity_poly.pdbx_seq_one_letter_code
_entity_poly.pdbx_strand_id
1 'polypeptide(L)' 'MADITYLPTAPQCTYLSLVTAAYWHKIVGYHAAENLQTEGVRRALDMALRSRSSS' A
#
# COMPACT_ATOMS: atom_id res chain seq x y z
N MET A 1 0.61 10.95 0.26
CA MET A 1 1.78 10.51 -0.53
C MET A 1 1.66 9.00 -0.73
N ALA A 2 2.16 8.45 -1.85
CA ALA A 2 2.16 7.02 -2.12
C ALA A 2 3.55 6.57 -2.59
N ASP A 3 3.90 5.32 -2.30
CA ASP A 3 5.20 4.71 -2.62
C ASP A 3 5.03 3.20 -2.91
N ILE A 4 5.99 2.56 -3.58
CA ILE A 4 6.05 1.11 -3.80
C ILE A 4 7.48 0.65 -3.55
N THR A 5 7.65 -0.35 -2.68
CA THR A 5 8.95 -0.96 -2.41
C THR A 5 8.90 -2.48 -2.57
N TYR A 6 10.06 -3.13 -2.70
CA TYR A 6 10.16 -4.59 -2.72
C TYR A 6 10.60 -5.09 -1.34
N LEU A 7 9.97 -6.16 -0.88
CA LEU A 7 10.30 -6.89 0.33
C LEU A 7 10.78 -8.29 -0.07
N PRO A 8 12.05 -8.64 0.20
CA PRO A 8 12.52 -10.00 0.03
C PRO A 8 11.75 -10.92 0.98
N THR A 9 11.06 -11.93 0.44
CA THR A 9 10.51 -13.03 1.23
C THR A 9 11.16 -14.33 0.76
N ALA A 10 11.28 -15.34 1.62
CA ALA A 10 11.69 -16.66 1.16
C ALA A 10 10.41 -17.39 0.71
N PRO A 11 10.28 -17.87 -0.55
CA PRO A 11 11.28 -17.99 -1.62
C PRO A 11 11.29 -16.87 -2.70
N GLN A 12 10.45 -15.83 -2.60
CA GLN A 12 10.25 -14.81 -3.65
C GLN A 12 10.21 -13.37 -3.14
N CYS A 13 10.40 -12.37 -4.01
CA CYS A 13 10.17 -10.97 -3.62
C CYS A 13 8.68 -10.62 -3.68
N THR A 14 8.22 -9.83 -2.72
CA THR A 14 6.87 -9.26 -2.69
C THR A 14 6.95 -7.75 -2.90
N TYR A 15 6.03 -7.16 -3.64
CA TYR A 15 5.91 -5.74 -3.85
C TYR A 15 4.89 -5.15 -2.89
N LEU A 16 5.32 -4.19 -2.07
CA LEU A 16 4.51 -3.51 -1.08
C LEU A 16 4.14 -2.11 -1.59
N SER A 17 2.86 -1.90 -1.88
CA SER A 17 2.27 -0.59 -2.14
C SER A 17 1.88 0.08 -0.82
N LEU A 18 2.22 1.36 -0.63
CA LEU A 18 1.97 2.13 0.59
C LEU A 18 1.26 3.46 0.27
N VAL A 19 0.29 3.81 1.10
CA VAL A 19 -0.37 5.12 1.10
C VAL A 19 -0.25 5.74 2.49
N THR A 20 0.33 6.94 2.55
CA THR A 20 0.62 7.65 3.78
C THR A 20 -0.20 8.94 3.88
N ALA A 21 -0.81 9.16 5.04
CA ALA A 21 -1.51 10.40 5.37
C ALA A 21 -0.51 11.56 5.51
N ALA A 22 -0.79 12.67 4.84
CA ALA A 22 0.16 13.79 4.67
C ALA A 22 0.53 14.49 5.98
N TYR A 23 -0.39 14.54 6.95
CA TYR A 23 -0.17 15.31 8.17
C TYR A 23 0.56 14.51 9.25
N TRP A 24 0.30 13.19 9.37
CA TRP A 24 0.75 12.36 10.49
C TRP A 24 1.68 11.21 10.11
N HIS A 25 2.13 11.14 8.85
CA HIS A 25 2.96 10.05 8.33
C HIS A 25 2.42 8.63 8.61
N LYS A 26 1.13 8.52 8.93
CA LYS A 26 0.45 7.25 9.22
C LYS A 26 0.20 6.51 7.92
N ILE A 27 0.56 5.23 7.87
CA ILE A 27 0.16 4.33 6.79
C ILE A 27 -1.35 4.11 6.92
N VAL A 28 -2.10 4.56 5.91
CA VAL A 28 -3.56 4.48 5.86
C VAL A 28 -4.06 3.49 4.80
N GLY A 29 -3.16 3.03 3.94
CA GLY A 29 -3.45 2.02 2.94
C GLY A 29 -2.20 1.25 2.58
N TYR A 30 -2.33 -0.06 2.40
CA TYR A 30 -1.21 -0.90 1.98
C TYR A 30 -1.68 -2.17 1.28
N HIS A 31 -0.82 -2.73 0.43
CA HIS A 31 -1.05 -4.04 -0.17
C HIS A 31 0.26 -4.70 -0.58
N ALA A 32 0.38 -5.99 -0.31
CA ALA A 32 1.49 -6.83 -0.70
C ALA A 32 1.06 -7.69 -1.91
N ALA A 33 1.79 -7.61 -3.01
CA ALA A 33 1.50 -8.32 -4.26
C ALA A 33 2.74 -9.03 -4.80
N GLU A 34 2.56 -10.13 -5.52
CA GLU A 34 3.67 -10.88 -6.13
C GLU A 34 4.22 -10.22 -7.41
N ASN A 35 3.56 -9.17 -7.89
CA ASN A 35 3.91 -8.45 -9.10
C ASN A 35 3.66 -6.94 -8.97
N LEU A 36 4.14 -6.18 -9.95
CA LEU A 36 4.00 -4.72 -10.04
C LEU A 36 2.71 -4.26 -10.75
N GLN A 37 1.65 -5.09 -10.76
CA GLN A 37 0.40 -4.71 -11.40
C GLN A 37 -0.33 -3.61 -10.60
N THR A 38 -1.13 -2.83 -11.32
CA THR A 38 -1.91 -1.71 -10.78
C THR A 38 -2.91 -2.13 -9.70
N GLU A 39 -3.32 -3.40 -9.67
CA GLU A 39 -4.25 -3.93 -8.65
C GLU A 39 -3.71 -3.76 -7.23
N GLY A 40 -2.39 -3.90 -7.02
CA GLY A 40 -1.81 -3.70 -5.69
C GLY A 40 -1.95 -2.27 -5.19
N VAL A 41 -1.69 -1.30 -6.08
CA VAL A 41 -1.88 0.13 -5.81
C VAL A 41 -3.35 0.46 -5.59
N ARG A 42 -4.24 -0.09 -6.42
CA ARG A 42 -5.69 0.10 -6.31
C ARG A 42 -6.21 -0.34 -4.94
N ARG A 43 -5.78 -1.50 -4.45
CA ARG A 43 -6.18 -2.03 -3.13
C ARG A 43 -5.67 -1.17 -1.98
N ALA A 44 -4.41 -0.70 -2.06
CA ALA A 44 -3.87 0.21 -1.06
C ALA A 44 -4.66 1.54 -1.03
N LEU A 45 -5.05 2.08 -2.20
CA LEU A 45 -5.87 3.28 -2.29
C LEU A 45 -7.28 3.06 -1.75
N ASP A 46 -7.95 1.97 -2.11
CA ASP A 46 -9.28 1.62 -1.61
C ASP A 46 -9.31 1.52 -0.08
N MET A 47 -8.26 0.93 0.52
CA MET A 47 -8.09 0.89 1.99
C MET A 47 -7.96 2.30 2.57
N ALA A 48 -7.14 3.16 1.97
CA ALA A 48 -6.95 4.53 2.42
C ALA A 48 -8.26 5.35 2.35
N LEU A 49 -9.06 5.20 1.29
CA LEU A 49 -10.34 5.88 1.16
C LEU A 49 -11.34 5.45 2.24
N ARG A 50 -11.42 4.15 2.55
CA ARG A 50 -12.28 3.64 3.63
C ARG A 50 -11.84 4.14 5.02
N SER A 51 -10.54 4.27 5.24
CA SER A 51 -10.00 4.78 6.50
C SER A 51 -10.41 6.24 6.76
N ARG A 52 -10.55 7.04 5.69
CA ARG A 52 -11.02 8.44 5.77
C ARG A 52 -12.51 8.57 6.08
N SER A 53 -13.35 7.61 5.65
CA SER A 53 -14.79 7.64 5.92
C SER A 53 -15.17 7.23 7.36
N SER A 54 -14.21 6.78 8.16
CA SER A 54 -14.40 6.33 9.54
C SER A 54 -13.80 7.30 10.58
N SER A 55 -13.32 8.47 10.15
CA SER A 55 -12.72 9.51 11.02
C SER A 55 -13.57 10.75 11.08
#